data_AF-A0A838EED2-F1
#
_entry.id   AF-A0A838EED2-F1
#
_cell.length_a   1.000
_cell.length_b   1.000
_cell.length_c   1.000
_cell.angle_alpha   90.00
_cell.angle_beta   90.00
_cell.angle_gamma   90.00
#
_symmetry.space_group_name_H-M   'P 1'
#
loop_
_entity.id
_entity.type
_entity.pdbx_description
1 polymer ?
#
loop_
_entity_poly.entity_id
_entity_poly.type
_entity_poly.pdbx_seq_one_letter_code
_entity_poly.pdbx_strand_id
1 'polypeptide(L)'
;MSENVPLTEPEDQEPVQPGYLGPTAPAGQLPPKGERVWVDRKDQLLHAVNVLSTSHVVAIDAEFTQARSRSQTSAGTMVPRLALLQIAIDEHCFVIDALRVQDLSPLVAVVGNPEIVVLLHGAGGDMRVMAERGLNVVHYYDLEATSRSIFGQHESSLAAMLHRAFHMRLDKSLQRTDWTRRPLPPAMIAYAARDAEVTLALYHWLDENYHSILQVHENTDQPDKVAFWIEPFLRGTASLSPEMAVAEAKTKGIIKNKAQIVNDCRAALEHLVHPMRRNRLLRLISDLALIQLVPDILPLLQSATSDERAASARALGRMDVKEAEEAIRLLLNDPVQDVRKAAWTALRNLNDKGGDLRRNPGSKAADGTRSWSVAASEQAPDNDNDWKARLRSMMEP
;
A
#
# COMPACT_ATOMS: atom_id res chain seq x y z
N MET A 1 9.62 -38.29 -26.62
CA MET A 1 8.35 -38.91 -27.03
C MET A 1 7.67 -39.47 -25.79
N SER A 2 6.63 -38.78 -25.31
CA SER A 2 5.40 -39.36 -24.75
C SER A 2 4.44 -38.19 -24.48
N GLU A 3 3.44 -38.07 -25.34
CA GLU A 3 2.35 -37.09 -25.30
C GLU A 3 1.31 -37.41 -24.20
N ASN A 4 0.47 -36.42 -23.94
CA ASN A 4 -0.84 -36.45 -23.27
C ASN A 4 -0.88 -36.28 -21.74
N VAL A 5 -0.84 -35.00 -21.32
CA VAL A 5 -1.63 -34.55 -20.16
C VAL A 5 -2.91 -33.91 -20.73
N PRO A 6 -4.12 -34.33 -20.30
CA PRO A 6 -5.35 -33.73 -20.81
C PRO A 6 -5.42 -32.27 -20.36
N LEU A 7 -5.67 -31.37 -21.31
CA LEU A 7 -6.16 -30.03 -21.02
C LEU A 7 -7.55 -30.19 -20.41
N THR A 8 -7.68 -30.07 -19.08
CA THR A 8 -8.97 -29.80 -18.47
C THR A 8 -9.44 -28.44 -18.98
N GLU A 9 -10.52 -28.43 -19.77
CA GLU A 9 -11.22 -27.19 -20.12
C GLU A 9 -11.62 -26.46 -18.83
N PRO A 10 -11.52 -25.13 -18.79
CA PRO A 10 -11.95 -24.37 -17.63
C PRO A 10 -13.47 -24.52 -17.51
N GLU A 11 -13.92 -25.20 -16.45
CA GLU A 11 -15.32 -25.12 -15.99
C GLU A 11 -15.74 -23.66 -15.89
N ASP A 12 -16.95 -23.36 -16.37
CA ASP A 12 -17.65 -22.08 -16.37
C ASP A 12 -17.58 -21.35 -15.00
N GLN A 13 -16.45 -20.70 -14.73
CA GLN A 13 -16.41 -19.60 -13.79
C GLN A 13 -16.98 -18.40 -14.54
N GLU A 14 -18.12 -17.87 -14.07
CA GLU A 14 -18.58 -16.55 -14.52
C GLU A 14 -17.36 -15.62 -14.58
N PRO A 15 -17.12 -14.93 -15.71
CA PRO A 15 -15.93 -14.12 -15.87
C PRO A 15 -15.91 -13.09 -14.74
N VAL A 16 -14.97 -13.27 -13.81
CA VAL A 16 -14.76 -12.31 -12.70
C VAL A 16 -14.60 -10.95 -13.37
N GLN A 17 -15.57 -10.07 -13.18
CA GLN A 17 -15.52 -8.77 -13.82
C GLN A 17 -14.20 -8.07 -13.44
N PRO A 18 -13.50 -7.46 -14.41
CA PRO A 18 -12.23 -6.81 -14.13
C PRO A 18 -12.40 -5.72 -13.06
N GLY A 19 -11.35 -5.56 -12.25
CA GLY A 19 -11.33 -4.55 -11.19
C GLY A 19 -11.37 -3.13 -11.77
N TYR A 20 -10.85 -2.96 -12.98
CA TYR A 20 -10.77 -1.72 -13.73
C TYR A 20 -11.59 -1.79 -15.03
N LEU A 21 -12.47 -0.80 -15.23
CA LEU A 21 -13.34 -0.67 -16.40
C LEU A 21 -12.96 0.53 -17.29
N GLY A 22 -11.90 1.26 -16.95
CA GLY A 22 -11.46 2.45 -17.68
C GLY A 22 -10.60 2.14 -18.91
N PRO A 23 -10.26 3.16 -19.70
CA PRO A 23 -9.34 3.02 -20.81
C PRO A 23 -7.94 2.67 -20.31
N THR A 24 -7.25 1.78 -21.03
CA THR A 24 -5.84 1.47 -20.80
C THR A 24 -5.02 2.15 -21.88
N ALA A 25 -3.91 2.77 -21.50
CA ALA A 25 -2.95 3.30 -22.47
C ALA A 25 -2.38 2.19 -23.38
N PRO A 26 -1.87 2.54 -24.57
CA PRO A 26 -1.23 1.58 -25.45
C PRO A 26 -0.09 0.82 -24.75
N ALA A 27 0.14 -0.41 -25.21
CA ALA A 27 1.25 -1.20 -24.69
C ALA A 27 2.59 -0.52 -25.00
N GLY A 28 3.44 -0.42 -23.98
CA GLY A 28 4.81 0.03 -24.11
C GLY A 28 5.71 -1.05 -24.72
N GLN A 29 6.96 -0.69 -24.93
CA GLN A 29 8.00 -1.65 -25.33
C GLN A 29 8.88 -1.97 -24.13
N LEU A 30 9.18 -3.25 -23.93
CA LEU A 30 10.19 -3.62 -22.96
C LEU A 30 11.56 -3.15 -23.48
N PRO A 31 12.40 -2.55 -22.63
CA PRO A 31 13.74 -2.19 -23.04
C PRO A 31 14.53 -3.44 -23.46
N PRO A 32 15.53 -3.30 -24.35
CA PRO A 32 16.43 -4.40 -24.68
C PRO A 32 17.07 -4.95 -23.41
N LYS A 33 17.41 -6.26 -23.43
CA LYS A 33 18.09 -6.87 -22.29
C LYS A 33 19.47 -6.21 -22.11
N GLY A 34 19.64 -5.53 -20.99
CA GLY A 34 20.92 -4.98 -20.57
C GLY A 34 21.92 -6.06 -20.15
N GLU A 35 23.14 -5.63 -19.86
CA GLU A 35 24.17 -6.44 -19.23
C GLU A 35 23.77 -6.77 -17.79
N ARG A 36 23.82 -8.06 -17.43
CA ARG A 36 23.56 -8.53 -16.07
C ARG A 36 24.87 -8.90 -15.40
N VAL A 37 25.19 -8.23 -14.30
CA VAL A 37 26.47 -8.38 -13.58
C VAL A 37 26.23 -8.98 -12.21
N TRP A 38 26.84 -10.14 -11.94
CA TRP A 38 26.86 -10.74 -10.61
C TRP A 38 27.94 -10.09 -9.74
N VAL A 39 27.55 -9.63 -8.56
CA VAL A 39 28.41 -8.90 -7.62
C VAL A 39 28.53 -9.69 -6.32
N ASP A 40 29.69 -10.33 -6.10
CA ASP A 40 29.99 -11.08 -4.87
C ASP A 40 31.30 -10.67 -4.19
N ARG A 41 31.96 -9.62 -4.71
CA ARG A 41 33.18 -9.04 -4.15
C ARG A 41 33.11 -7.53 -4.06
N LYS A 42 33.98 -6.97 -3.21
CA LYS A 42 34.05 -5.54 -2.93
C LYS A 42 34.39 -4.70 -4.17
N ASP A 43 35.35 -5.15 -4.99
CA ASP A 43 35.75 -4.47 -6.24
C ASP A 43 34.57 -4.37 -7.22
N GLN A 44 33.80 -5.45 -7.36
CA GLN A 44 32.59 -5.47 -8.19
C GLN A 44 31.51 -4.55 -7.64
N LEU A 45 31.33 -4.48 -6.31
CA LEU A 45 30.36 -3.57 -5.70
C LEU A 45 30.74 -2.11 -5.96
N LEU A 46 32.01 -1.75 -5.82
CA LEU A 46 32.49 -0.40 -6.12
C LEU A 46 32.30 -0.04 -7.60
N HIS A 47 32.54 -0.99 -8.50
CA HIS A 47 32.23 -0.80 -9.92
C HIS A 47 30.73 -0.58 -10.16
N ALA A 48 29.87 -1.42 -9.56
CA ALA A 48 28.43 -1.27 -9.65
C ALA A 48 27.97 0.12 -9.17
N VAL A 49 28.46 0.58 -8.02
CA VAL A 49 28.14 1.92 -7.49
C VAL A 49 28.57 3.01 -8.48
N ASN A 50 29.78 2.94 -9.03
CA ASN A 50 30.25 3.94 -10.01
C ASN A 50 29.34 4.02 -11.24
N VAL A 51 28.85 2.88 -11.74
CA VAL A 51 27.93 2.83 -12.88
C VAL A 51 26.55 3.37 -12.47
N LEU A 52 25.98 2.87 -11.38
CA LEU A 52 24.66 3.27 -10.88
C LEU A 52 24.57 4.76 -10.57
N SER A 53 25.63 5.36 -10.00
CA SER A 53 25.68 6.79 -9.70
C SER A 53 25.69 7.70 -10.93
N THR A 54 25.79 7.17 -12.15
CA THR A 54 25.64 7.97 -13.38
C THR A 54 24.18 8.15 -13.79
N SER A 55 23.25 7.39 -13.22
CA SER A 55 21.82 7.49 -13.51
C SER A 55 21.11 8.37 -12.49
N HIS A 56 20.05 9.06 -12.94
CA HIS A 56 19.13 9.80 -12.08
C HIS A 56 18.04 8.91 -11.46
N VAL A 57 17.86 7.71 -12.01
CA VAL A 57 16.81 6.76 -11.60
C VAL A 57 17.41 5.36 -11.53
N VAL A 58 17.12 4.63 -10.45
CA VAL A 58 17.53 3.22 -10.29
C VAL A 58 16.32 2.40 -9.84
N ALA A 59 16.08 1.24 -10.44
CA ALA A 59 15.05 0.31 -9.97
C ALA A 59 15.68 -0.75 -9.05
N ILE A 60 15.03 -1.00 -7.91
CA ILE A 60 15.51 -1.94 -6.90
C ILE A 60 14.43 -2.98 -6.63
N ASP A 61 14.90 -4.23 -6.50
CA ASP A 61 14.15 -5.32 -5.89
C ASP A 61 15.06 -6.07 -4.91
N ALA A 62 14.47 -6.81 -3.97
CA ALA A 62 15.22 -7.56 -2.99
C ALA A 62 14.59 -8.94 -2.70
N GLU A 63 15.47 -9.92 -2.54
CA GLU A 63 15.07 -11.26 -2.12
C GLU A 63 15.49 -11.51 -0.69
N PHE A 64 14.57 -12.06 0.11
CA PHE A 64 14.77 -12.27 1.53
C PHE A 64 14.69 -13.75 1.91
N THR A 65 15.39 -14.09 2.99
CA THR A 65 15.22 -15.37 3.70
C THR A 65 14.65 -15.12 5.08
N GLN A 66 13.95 -16.11 5.65
CA GLN A 66 13.59 -16.06 7.05
C GLN A 66 14.76 -16.52 7.91
N ALA A 67 15.28 -15.64 8.78
CA ALA A 67 16.34 -15.97 9.74
C ALA A 67 15.91 -15.66 11.18
N ARG A 68 16.41 -16.41 12.18
CA ARG A 68 16.08 -16.14 13.58
C ARG A 68 16.59 -14.76 14.02
N SER A 69 15.76 -14.01 14.71
CA SER A 69 16.13 -12.74 15.33
C SER A 69 17.17 -12.98 16.42
N ARG A 70 18.20 -12.12 16.45
CA ARG A 70 19.25 -12.11 17.49
C ARG A 70 18.98 -11.09 18.60
N SER A 71 17.87 -10.34 18.51
CA SER A 71 17.47 -9.39 19.55
C SER A 71 17.02 -10.14 20.81
N GLN A 72 17.48 -9.68 21.99
CA GLN A 72 17.03 -10.22 23.28
C GLN A 72 15.51 -10.04 23.49
N THR A 73 14.91 -9.01 22.88
CA THR A 73 13.47 -8.73 22.98
C THR A 73 12.60 -9.54 22.00
N SER A 74 13.22 -10.30 21.09
CA SER A 74 12.54 -11.05 20.03
C SER A 74 13.20 -12.40 19.77
N ALA A 75 13.86 -12.96 20.79
CA ALA A 75 14.60 -14.21 20.68
C ALA A 75 13.64 -15.34 20.26
N GLY A 76 13.90 -15.94 19.09
CA GLY A 76 13.07 -17.02 18.53
C GLY A 76 12.12 -16.60 17.40
N THR A 77 11.89 -15.30 17.17
CA THR A 77 11.05 -14.84 16.06
C THR A 77 11.83 -14.90 14.74
N MET A 78 11.20 -15.40 13.68
CA MET A 78 11.76 -15.35 12.33
C MET A 78 11.60 -13.95 11.76
N VAL A 79 12.72 -13.32 11.37
CA VAL A 79 12.77 -12.02 10.70
C VAL A 79 13.34 -12.17 9.29
N PRO A 80 12.78 -11.48 8.30
CA PRO A 80 13.34 -11.50 6.95
C PRO A 80 14.73 -10.86 6.96
N ARG A 81 15.67 -11.45 6.23
CA ARG A 81 17.01 -10.89 6.02
C ARG A 81 17.31 -10.84 4.54
N LEU A 82 17.95 -9.75 4.12
CA LEU A 82 18.40 -9.54 2.75
C LEU A 82 19.36 -10.65 2.33
N ALA A 83 19.00 -11.40 1.29
CA ALA A 83 19.81 -12.47 0.70
C ALA A 83 20.37 -12.07 -0.67
N LEU A 84 19.62 -11.25 -1.42
CA LEU A 84 20.00 -10.73 -2.72
C LEU A 84 19.40 -9.34 -2.91
N LEU A 85 20.12 -8.45 -3.57
CA LEU A 85 19.66 -7.12 -3.94
C LEU A 85 19.89 -6.93 -5.43
N GLN A 86 18.87 -6.51 -6.16
CA GLN A 86 18.96 -6.25 -7.60
C GLN A 86 18.80 -4.76 -7.84
N ILE A 87 19.67 -4.18 -8.65
CA ILE A 87 19.63 -2.75 -8.98
C ILE A 87 19.79 -2.60 -10.49
N ALA A 88 18.78 -2.06 -11.15
CA ALA A 88 18.74 -1.85 -12.58
C ALA A 88 18.74 -0.36 -12.94
N ILE A 89 19.46 -0.04 -14.00
CA ILE A 89 19.40 1.21 -14.77
C ILE A 89 19.25 0.84 -16.25
N ASP A 90 19.23 1.83 -17.13
CA ASP A 90 19.29 1.56 -18.56
C ASP A 90 20.54 0.74 -18.90
N GLU A 91 20.32 -0.32 -19.68
CA GLU A 91 21.34 -1.24 -20.19
C GLU A 91 22.13 -2.04 -19.14
N HIS A 92 21.93 -1.86 -17.83
CA HIS A 92 22.67 -2.58 -16.80
C HIS A 92 21.77 -3.05 -15.64
N CYS A 93 21.99 -4.28 -15.17
CA CYS A 93 21.40 -4.80 -13.94
C CYS A 93 22.47 -5.50 -13.09
N PHE A 94 22.66 -5.01 -11.87
CA PHE A 94 23.57 -5.60 -10.89
C PHE A 94 22.79 -6.49 -9.93
N VAL A 95 23.22 -7.75 -9.81
CA VAL A 95 22.66 -8.72 -8.87
C VAL A 95 23.68 -8.96 -7.77
N ILE A 96 23.41 -8.39 -6.60
CA ILE A 96 24.35 -8.29 -5.47
C ILE A 96 24.08 -9.40 -4.46
N ASP A 97 25.09 -10.24 -4.22
CA ASP A 97 25.09 -11.27 -3.20
C ASP A 97 25.25 -10.67 -1.80
N ALA A 98 24.12 -10.27 -1.19
CA ALA A 98 24.11 -9.65 0.13
C ALA A 98 24.58 -10.58 1.28
N LEU A 99 24.69 -11.90 1.02
CA LEU A 99 25.24 -12.86 1.98
C LEU A 99 26.77 -12.93 1.93
N ARG A 100 27.38 -12.71 0.75
CA ARG A 100 28.84 -12.70 0.58
C ARG A 100 29.43 -11.31 0.76
N VAL A 101 28.76 -10.29 0.26
CA VAL A 101 29.19 -8.89 0.38
C VAL A 101 28.69 -8.35 1.73
N GLN A 102 29.55 -8.47 2.75
CA GLN A 102 29.18 -8.09 4.12
C GLN A 102 29.02 -6.58 4.30
N ASP A 103 29.85 -5.79 3.63
CA ASP A 103 29.83 -4.33 3.66
C ASP A 103 29.10 -3.80 2.43
N LEU A 104 27.85 -3.38 2.62
CA LEU A 104 27.02 -2.75 1.60
C LEU A 104 27.06 -1.21 1.67
N SER A 105 27.85 -0.63 2.59
CA SER A 105 27.88 0.83 2.79
C SER A 105 28.19 1.65 1.53
N PRO A 106 28.94 1.17 0.52
CA PRO A 106 29.11 1.92 -0.74
C PRO A 106 27.79 2.24 -1.46
N LEU A 107 26.75 1.42 -1.32
CA LEU A 107 25.44 1.66 -1.94
C LEU A 107 24.70 2.86 -1.38
N VAL A 108 25.11 3.39 -0.21
CA VAL A 108 24.53 4.63 0.35
C VAL A 108 24.72 5.81 -0.61
N ALA A 109 25.78 5.82 -1.41
CA ALA A 109 26.00 6.83 -2.45
C ALA A 109 24.95 6.80 -3.59
N VAL A 110 24.17 5.72 -3.67
CA VAL A 110 23.07 5.55 -4.61
C VAL A 110 21.74 5.74 -3.89
N VAL A 111 21.41 4.86 -2.94
CA VAL A 111 20.06 4.84 -2.33
C VAL A 111 19.80 5.97 -1.34
N GLY A 112 20.87 6.50 -0.74
CA GLY A 112 20.81 7.64 0.18
C GLY A 112 21.07 8.98 -0.49
N ASN A 113 21.21 9.00 -1.83
CA ASN A 113 21.44 10.23 -2.58
C ASN A 113 20.08 10.83 -2.99
N PRO A 114 19.72 12.04 -2.52
CA PRO A 114 18.44 12.67 -2.87
C PRO A 114 18.31 13.02 -4.36
N GLU A 115 19.41 13.07 -5.11
CA GLU A 115 19.41 13.33 -6.56
C GLU A 115 19.17 12.06 -7.40
N ILE A 116 19.11 10.88 -6.76
CA ILE A 116 18.85 9.60 -7.42
C ILE A 116 17.51 9.06 -6.92
N VAL A 117 16.56 8.93 -7.83
CA VAL A 117 15.24 8.34 -7.55
C VAL A 117 15.36 6.83 -7.48
N VAL A 118 14.94 6.23 -6.38
CA VAL A 118 14.83 4.76 -6.25
C VAL A 118 13.42 4.31 -6.63
N LEU A 119 13.29 3.36 -7.55
CA LEU A 119 12.02 2.77 -7.94
C LEU A 119 11.87 1.42 -7.26
N LEU A 120 10.74 1.22 -6.57
CA LEU A 120 10.35 -0.07 -6.00
C LEU A 120 8.93 -0.42 -6.43
N HIS A 121 8.55 -1.70 -6.28
CA HIS A 121 7.19 -2.14 -6.51
C HIS A 121 6.65 -2.90 -5.29
N GLY A 122 5.94 -2.22 -4.39
CA GLY A 122 5.54 -2.78 -3.11
C GLY A 122 6.63 -2.62 -2.05
N ALA A 123 7.12 -1.39 -1.88
CA ALA A 123 8.41 -1.05 -1.27
C ALA A 123 8.60 -1.51 0.19
N GLY A 124 7.51 -1.74 0.94
CA GLY A 124 7.57 -1.91 2.40
C GLY A 124 8.43 -3.09 2.88
N GLY A 125 8.48 -4.19 2.11
CA GLY A 125 9.34 -5.35 2.42
C GLY A 125 10.81 -5.05 2.20
N ASP A 126 11.14 -4.53 1.02
CA ASP A 126 12.49 -4.20 0.55
C ASP A 126 13.14 -3.12 1.42
N MET A 127 12.43 -2.01 1.64
CA MET A 127 12.91 -0.91 2.48
C MET A 127 13.28 -1.38 3.88
N ARG A 128 12.50 -2.30 4.47
CA ARG A 128 12.81 -2.83 5.81
C ARG A 128 14.12 -3.60 5.82
N VAL A 129 14.31 -4.55 4.90
CA VAL A 129 15.53 -5.39 4.90
C VAL A 129 16.77 -4.59 4.46
N MET A 130 16.58 -3.55 3.64
CA MET A 130 17.64 -2.62 3.25
C MET A 130 18.05 -1.75 4.45
N ALA A 131 17.10 -1.18 5.19
CA ALA A 131 17.38 -0.38 6.39
C ALA A 131 18.11 -1.19 7.47
N GLU A 132 17.77 -2.48 7.66
CA GLU A 132 18.52 -3.40 8.55
C GLU A 132 20.00 -3.57 8.16
N ARG A 133 20.34 -3.29 6.89
CA ARG A 133 21.71 -3.31 6.36
C ARG A 133 22.34 -1.92 6.25
N GLY A 134 21.72 -0.89 6.83
CA GLY A 134 22.19 0.49 6.81
C GLY A 134 21.90 1.24 5.49
N LEU A 135 21.05 0.68 4.63
CA LEU A 135 20.66 1.27 3.36
C LEU A 135 19.31 1.98 3.52
N ASN A 136 19.36 3.27 3.85
CA ASN A 136 18.18 4.10 3.98
C ASN A 136 17.89 4.78 2.64
N VAL A 137 16.70 4.51 2.09
CA VAL A 137 16.21 5.13 0.86
C VAL A 137 15.56 6.47 1.20
N VAL A 138 16.04 7.56 0.59
CA VAL A 138 15.62 8.94 0.92
C VAL A 138 14.75 9.60 -0.16
N HIS A 139 14.78 9.06 -1.38
CA HIS A 139 14.02 9.54 -2.53
C HIS A 139 13.54 8.33 -3.35
N TYR A 140 12.23 8.11 -3.43
CA TYR A 140 11.69 6.94 -4.13
C TYR A 140 10.27 7.09 -4.66
N TYR A 141 9.92 6.21 -5.59
CA TYR A 141 8.54 5.89 -5.96
C TYR A 141 8.22 4.44 -5.57
N ASP A 142 7.02 4.23 -5.04
CA ASP A 142 6.38 2.90 -5.00
C ASP A 142 5.41 2.78 -6.17
N LEU A 143 5.81 2.02 -7.20
CA LEU A 143 5.03 1.86 -8.42
C LEU A 143 3.77 1.02 -8.19
N GLU A 144 3.71 0.20 -7.14
CA GLU A 144 2.48 -0.50 -6.76
C GLU A 144 1.44 0.51 -6.24
N ALA A 145 1.88 1.49 -5.44
CA ALA A 145 1.02 2.56 -4.94
C ALA A 145 0.48 3.43 -6.08
N THR A 146 1.34 3.80 -7.02
CA THR A 146 0.94 4.53 -8.23
C THR A 146 -0.08 3.74 -9.04
N SER A 147 0.21 2.47 -9.32
CA SER A 147 -0.68 1.58 -10.08
C SER A 147 -2.04 1.39 -9.40
N ARG A 148 -2.06 1.28 -8.07
CA ARG A 148 -3.30 1.20 -7.26
C ARG A 148 -4.15 2.46 -7.39
N SER A 149 -3.55 3.65 -7.37
CA SER A 149 -4.30 4.90 -7.56
C SER A 149 -4.94 5.04 -8.93
N ILE A 150 -4.42 4.33 -9.94
CA ILE A 150 -4.95 4.37 -11.30
C ILE A 150 -5.97 3.24 -11.52
N PHE A 151 -5.59 2.00 -11.21
CA PHE A 151 -6.31 0.78 -11.62
C PHE A 151 -7.01 0.05 -10.46
N GLY A 152 -6.69 0.39 -9.22
CA GLY A 152 -7.22 -0.28 -8.02
C GLY A 152 -6.35 -1.44 -7.51
N GLN A 153 -6.67 -1.91 -6.31
CA GLN A 153 -5.88 -2.89 -5.54
C GLN A 153 -5.76 -4.25 -6.23
N HIS A 154 -6.78 -4.67 -6.98
CA HIS A 154 -6.78 -5.97 -7.63
C HIS A 154 -5.85 -6.03 -8.85
N GLU A 155 -5.44 -4.88 -9.38
CA GLU A 155 -4.67 -4.76 -10.62
C GLU A 155 -3.35 -4.01 -10.42
N SER A 156 -2.91 -3.83 -9.17
CA SER A 156 -1.68 -3.09 -8.86
C SER A 156 -0.41 -3.93 -8.82
N SER A 157 -0.50 -5.27 -8.76
CA SER A 157 0.69 -6.12 -8.64
C SER A 157 1.61 -6.04 -9.85
N LEU A 158 2.92 -6.27 -9.69
CA LEU A 158 3.90 -6.17 -10.78
C LEU A 158 3.48 -7.03 -11.98
N ALA A 159 3.13 -8.29 -11.73
CA ALA A 159 2.67 -9.19 -12.80
C ALA A 159 1.39 -8.71 -13.51
N ALA A 160 0.45 -8.10 -12.78
CA ALA A 160 -0.76 -7.54 -13.39
C ALA A 160 -0.41 -6.32 -14.26
N MET A 161 0.49 -5.46 -13.76
CA MET A 161 0.97 -4.29 -14.47
C MET A 161 1.79 -4.65 -15.71
N LEU A 162 2.62 -5.68 -15.68
CA LEU A 162 3.35 -6.14 -16.86
C LEU A 162 2.44 -6.74 -17.93
N HIS A 163 1.41 -7.45 -17.52
CA HIS A 163 0.40 -7.95 -18.45
C HIS A 163 -0.38 -6.79 -19.10
N ARG A 164 -0.69 -5.76 -18.31
CA ARG A 164 -1.40 -4.55 -18.74
C ARG A 164 -0.56 -3.68 -19.67
N ALA A 165 0.66 -3.32 -19.25
CA ALA A 165 1.51 -2.36 -19.92
C ALA A 165 2.31 -2.96 -21.09
N PHE A 166 2.62 -4.26 -21.05
CA PHE A 166 3.55 -4.88 -22.02
C PHE A 166 3.03 -6.20 -22.61
N HIS A 167 1.80 -6.62 -22.27
CA HIS A 167 1.28 -7.95 -22.62
C HIS A 167 2.19 -9.11 -22.19
N MET A 168 2.97 -8.89 -21.13
CA MET A 168 3.96 -9.83 -20.64
C MET A 168 3.41 -10.59 -19.44
N ARG A 169 3.61 -11.92 -19.43
CA ARG A 169 3.40 -12.73 -18.23
C ARG A 169 4.71 -12.86 -17.46
N LEU A 170 4.69 -12.44 -16.20
CA LEU A 170 5.80 -12.65 -15.28
C LEU A 170 5.76 -14.08 -14.75
N ASP A 171 6.87 -14.80 -14.86
CA ASP A 171 7.03 -16.09 -14.18
C ASP A 171 7.06 -15.83 -12.67
N LYS A 172 6.30 -16.59 -11.89
CA LYS A 172 6.26 -16.51 -10.42
C LYS A 172 6.81 -17.76 -9.74
N SER A 173 7.35 -18.69 -10.52
CA SER A 173 7.75 -20.02 -10.04
C SER A 173 8.87 -19.97 -9.00
N LEU A 174 9.73 -18.94 -9.05
CA LEU A 174 10.90 -18.84 -8.18
C LEU A 174 10.74 -17.94 -6.96
N GLN A 175 9.60 -17.24 -6.82
CA GLN A 175 9.35 -16.29 -5.72
C GLN A 175 9.46 -16.92 -4.32
N ARG A 176 9.22 -18.23 -4.19
CA ARG A 176 9.27 -18.98 -2.92
C ARG A 176 10.49 -19.90 -2.80
N THR A 177 11.53 -19.65 -3.59
CA THR A 177 12.76 -20.45 -3.57
C THR A 177 13.62 -20.08 -2.37
N ASP A 178 14.49 -21.02 -1.96
CA ASP A 178 15.53 -20.72 -0.98
C ASP A 178 16.64 -19.84 -1.59
N TRP A 179 16.53 -18.52 -1.34
CA TRP A 179 17.50 -17.51 -1.76
C TRP A 179 18.84 -17.55 -1.01
N THR A 180 18.99 -18.44 -0.02
CA THR A 180 20.28 -18.63 0.69
C THR A 180 21.21 -19.61 0.00
N ARG A 181 20.71 -20.38 -0.97
CA ARG A 181 21.47 -21.38 -1.72
C ARG A 181 22.68 -20.74 -2.41
N ARG A 182 23.86 -21.37 -2.32
CA ARG A 182 25.06 -20.98 -3.08
C ARG A 182 25.79 -22.20 -3.67
N PRO A 183 26.30 -22.12 -4.92
CA PRO A 183 26.09 -21.02 -5.87
C PRO A 183 24.62 -20.93 -6.32
N LEU A 184 24.16 -19.72 -6.65
CA LEU A 184 22.81 -19.54 -7.22
C LEU A 184 22.78 -20.05 -8.66
N PRO A 185 21.76 -20.85 -9.05
CA PRO A 185 21.54 -21.24 -10.43
C PRO A 185 21.39 -20.00 -11.34
N PRO A 186 21.89 -20.04 -12.59
CA PRO A 186 21.72 -18.95 -13.56
C PRO A 186 20.27 -18.51 -13.76
N ALA A 187 19.31 -19.44 -13.68
CA ALA A 187 17.88 -19.13 -13.77
C ALA A 187 17.37 -18.25 -12.61
N MET A 188 17.87 -18.45 -11.39
CA MET A 188 17.50 -17.61 -10.24
C MET A 188 18.10 -16.21 -10.35
N ILE A 189 19.35 -16.09 -10.81
CA ILE A 189 19.98 -14.79 -11.09
C ILE A 189 19.19 -14.05 -12.18
N ALA A 190 18.82 -14.77 -13.25
CA ALA A 190 18.08 -14.20 -14.37
C ALA A 190 16.64 -13.78 -14.02
N TYR A 191 16.00 -14.52 -13.10
CA TYR A 191 14.70 -14.16 -12.52
C TYR A 191 14.83 -12.90 -11.67
N ALA A 192 15.75 -12.87 -10.71
CA ALA A 192 15.90 -11.75 -9.79
C ALA A 192 16.26 -10.45 -10.53
N ALA A 193 17.19 -10.52 -11.50
CA ALA A 193 17.51 -9.38 -12.35
C ALA A 193 16.29 -8.85 -13.10
N ARG A 194 15.39 -9.74 -13.52
CA ARG A 194 14.21 -9.38 -14.31
C ARG A 194 13.25 -8.50 -13.51
N ASP A 195 13.07 -8.75 -12.22
CA ASP A 195 12.12 -7.99 -11.39
C ASP A 195 12.53 -6.51 -11.26
N ALA A 196 13.83 -6.22 -11.10
CA ALA A 196 14.33 -4.84 -11.15
C ALA A 196 14.23 -4.23 -12.57
N GLU A 197 14.61 -4.96 -13.62
CA GLU A 197 14.54 -4.48 -15.01
C GLU A 197 13.12 -4.09 -15.44
N VAL A 198 12.14 -4.93 -15.13
CA VAL A 198 10.74 -4.68 -15.51
C VAL A 198 10.08 -3.62 -14.63
N THR A 199 10.58 -3.41 -13.41
CA THR A 199 10.20 -2.28 -12.55
C THR A 199 10.65 -0.95 -13.17
N LEU A 200 11.87 -0.88 -13.70
CA LEU A 200 12.35 0.29 -14.46
C LEU A 200 11.48 0.55 -15.70
N ALA A 201 11.21 -0.50 -16.49
CA ALA A 201 10.34 -0.39 -17.66
C ALA A 201 8.93 0.11 -17.30
N LEU A 202 8.35 -0.41 -16.21
CA LEU A 202 7.05 0.02 -15.71
C LEU A 202 7.05 1.50 -15.31
N TYR A 203 8.12 2.00 -14.68
CA TYR A 203 8.24 3.42 -14.37
C TYR A 203 8.16 4.28 -15.63
N HIS A 204 8.91 3.95 -16.68
CA HIS A 204 8.86 4.72 -17.94
C HIS A 204 7.47 4.73 -18.56
N TRP A 205 6.78 3.59 -18.56
CA TRP A 205 5.41 3.52 -19.08
C TRP A 205 4.42 4.32 -18.23
N LEU A 206 4.55 4.29 -16.89
CA LEU A 206 3.74 5.10 -15.99
C LEU A 206 4.04 6.60 -16.13
N ASP A 207 5.31 6.97 -16.31
CA ASP A 207 5.72 8.35 -16.51
C ASP A 207 5.17 8.91 -17.83
N GLU A 208 5.27 8.16 -18.93
CA GLU A 208 4.75 8.57 -20.23
C GLU A 208 3.22 8.73 -20.24
N ASN A 209 2.49 7.80 -19.59
CA ASN A 209 1.04 7.70 -19.75
C ASN A 209 0.25 8.26 -18.55
N TYR A 210 0.87 8.37 -17.38
CA TYR A 210 0.23 8.75 -16.12
C TYR A 210 1.10 9.68 -15.27
N HIS A 211 1.98 10.48 -15.89
CA HIS A 211 2.93 11.40 -15.24
C HIS A 211 2.35 12.11 -14.01
N SER A 212 1.20 12.78 -14.15
CA SER A 212 0.61 13.57 -13.06
C SER A 212 0.21 12.72 -11.85
N ILE A 213 -0.17 11.45 -12.06
CA ILE A 213 -0.48 10.54 -10.95
C ILE A 213 0.80 9.95 -10.37
N LEU A 214 1.81 9.65 -11.20
CA LEU A 214 3.11 9.21 -10.71
C LEU A 214 3.72 10.24 -9.77
N GLN A 215 3.76 11.52 -10.17
CA GLN A 215 4.35 12.61 -9.38
C GLN A 215 3.75 12.78 -7.97
N VAL A 216 2.45 12.50 -7.78
CA VAL A 216 1.85 12.58 -6.43
C VAL A 216 2.27 11.45 -5.50
N HIS A 217 2.89 10.39 -6.02
CA HIS A 217 3.46 9.27 -5.26
C HIS A 217 4.98 9.41 -5.04
N GLU A 218 5.57 10.54 -5.40
CA GLU A 218 6.96 10.83 -5.07
C GLU A 218 7.13 10.88 -3.56
N ASN A 219 8.10 10.12 -3.04
CA ASN A 219 8.46 10.12 -1.64
C ASN A 219 9.85 10.70 -1.48
N THR A 220 9.95 11.80 -0.74
CA THR A 220 11.19 12.43 -0.33
C THR A 220 11.25 12.55 1.19
N ASP A 221 12.42 12.82 1.74
CA ASP A 221 12.60 13.12 3.17
C ASP A 221 12.02 14.48 3.61
N GLN A 222 11.29 15.19 2.73
CA GLN A 222 10.65 16.44 3.08
C GLN A 222 9.44 16.19 4.01
N PRO A 223 9.38 16.88 5.17
CA PRO A 223 8.24 16.75 6.07
C PRO A 223 6.99 17.40 5.48
N ASP A 224 5.83 16.81 5.76
CA ASP A 224 4.56 17.45 5.43
C ASP A 224 4.37 18.72 6.26
N LYS A 225 3.79 19.75 5.65
CA LYS A 225 3.42 21.00 6.32
C LYS A 225 2.08 20.85 7.04
N VAL A 226 2.04 19.99 8.07
CA VAL A 226 0.83 19.69 8.85
C VAL A 226 1.04 19.97 10.34
N ALA A 227 -0.06 20.11 11.07
CA ALA A 227 0.00 20.28 12.51
C ALA A 227 0.61 19.04 13.19
N PHE A 228 1.48 19.27 14.18
CA PHE A 228 2.24 18.21 14.86
C PHE A 228 1.38 17.08 15.43
N TRP A 229 0.16 17.39 15.89
CA TRP A 229 -0.74 16.38 16.47
C TRP A 229 -1.39 15.46 15.41
N ILE A 230 -1.42 15.88 14.14
CA ILE A 230 -1.97 15.12 13.01
C ILE A 230 -0.94 14.11 12.48
N GLU A 231 0.34 14.46 12.52
CA GLU A 231 1.46 13.71 11.93
C GLU A 231 1.48 12.21 12.28
N PRO A 232 1.27 11.77 13.55
CA PRO A 232 1.25 10.35 13.88
C PRO A 232 0.16 9.55 13.18
N PHE A 233 -0.99 10.18 12.88
CA PHE A 233 -2.08 9.55 12.14
C PHE A 233 -1.73 9.38 10.67
N LEU A 234 -1.08 10.39 10.06
CA LEU A 234 -0.64 10.32 8.66
C LEU A 234 0.45 9.28 8.46
N ARG A 235 1.33 9.09 9.46
CA ARG A 235 2.37 8.04 9.44
C ARG A 235 1.84 6.65 9.81
N GLY A 236 0.66 6.57 10.42
CA GLY A 236 0.11 5.32 10.93
C GLY A 236 0.80 4.82 12.20
N THR A 237 1.49 5.72 12.91
CA THR A 237 2.22 5.44 14.17
C THR A 237 1.44 5.87 15.40
N ALA A 238 0.27 6.50 15.24
CA ALA A 238 -0.63 6.86 16.34
C ALA A 238 -1.01 5.62 17.18
N SER A 239 -0.73 5.70 18.48
CA SER A 239 -1.06 4.65 19.46
C SER A 239 -2.43 4.84 20.10
N LEU A 240 -2.99 6.06 20.01
CA LEU A 240 -4.27 6.45 20.60
C LEU A 240 -5.35 6.59 19.51
N SER A 241 -6.62 6.50 19.93
CA SER A 241 -7.72 6.92 19.04
C SER A 241 -7.64 8.43 18.78
N PRO A 242 -8.21 8.92 17.67
CA PRO A 242 -8.31 10.36 17.38
C PRO A 242 -8.83 11.21 18.55
N GLU A 243 -9.88 10.74 19.23
CA GLU A 243 -10.51 11.46 20.33
C GLU A 243 -9.61 11.55 21.55
N MET A 244 -8.93 10.45 21.90
CA MET A 244 -7.98 10.40 23.01
C MET A 244 -6.76 11.28 22.73
N ALA A 245 -6.23 11.24 21.51
CA ALA A 245 -5.09 12.07 21.12
C ALA A 245 -5.44 13.56 21.17
N VAL A 246 -6.65 13.95 20.71
CA VAL A 246 -7.14 15.33 20.82
C VAL A 246 -7.30 15.74 22.28
N ALA A 247 -7.83 14.87 23.14
CA ALA A 247 -7.99 15.16 24.57
C ALA A 247 -6.62 15.38 25.23
N GLU A 248 -5.64 14.53 24.96
CA GLU A 248 -4.27 14.68 25.48
C GLU A 248 -3.57 15.92 24.92
N ALA A 249 -3.75 16.22 23.64
CA ALA A 249 -3.19 17.44 23.03
C ALA A 249 -3.81 18.71 23.64
N LYS A 250 -5.07 18.67 24.08
CA LYS A 250 -5.70 19.77 24.83
C LYS A 250 -5.12 19.93 26.22
N THR A 251 -4.90 18.85 26.97
CA THR A 251 -4.30 18.95 28.33
C THR A 251 -2.87 19.48 28.27
N LYS A 252 -2.15 19.20 27.18
CA LYS A 252 -0.81 19.73 26.89
C LYS A 252 -0.81 21.15 26.32
N GLY A 253 -1.97 21.76 26.08
CA GLY A 253 -2.09 23.11 25.50
C GLY A 253 -1.72 23.22 24.01
N ILE A 254 -1.52 22.08 23.32
CA ILE A 254 -1.22 22.02 21.88
C ILE A 254 -2.46 22.39 21.06
N ILE A 255 -3.63 21.86 21.48
CA ILE A 255 -4.93 22.19 20.89
C ILE A 255 -5.68 23.09 21.86
N LYS A 256 -5.99 24.32 21.44
CA LYS A 256 -6.67 25.33 22.28
C LYS A 256 -8.18 25.20 22.22
N ASN A 257 -8.73 24.89 21.04
CA ASN A 257 -10.19 24.84 20.82
C ASN A 257 -10.54 23.96 19.62
N LYS A 258 -11.84 23.73 19.40
CA LYS A 258 -12.33 22.92 18.28
C LYS A 258 -12.07 23.57 16.91
N ALA A 259 -12.07 24.90 16.83
CA ALA A 259 -11.82 25.61 15.57
C ALA A 259 -10.40 25.37 15.06
N GLN A 260 -9.41 25.27 15.96
CA GLN A 260 -8.05 24.89 15.60
C GLN A 260 -7.99 23.50 14.93
N ILE A 261 -8.70 22.50 15.46
CA ILE A 261 -8.72 21.14 14.88
C ILE A 261 -9.20 21.17 13.42
N VAL A 262 -10.28 21.90 13.17
CA VAL A 262 -10.85 22.06 11.82
C VAL A 262 -9.86 22.78 10.90
N ASN A 263 -9.25 23.87 11.36
CA ASN A 263 -8.30 24.64 10.56
C ASN A 263 -7.02 23.85 10.25
N ASP A 264 -6.49 23.10 11.23
CA ASP A 264 -5.32 22.25 11.06
C ASP A 264 -5.59 21.14 10.03
N CYS A 265 -6.76 20.51 10.09
CA CYS A 265 -7.17 19.49 9.13
C CYS A 265 -7.43 20.08 7.73
N ARG A 266 -8.00 21.29 7.63
CA ARG A 266 -8.18 22.00 6.35
C ARG A 266 -6.84 22.34 5.71
N ALA A 267 -5.91 22.90 6.48
CA ALA A 267 -4.56 23.21 6.00
C ALA A 267 -3.84 21.92 5.55
N ALA A 268 -4.05 20.80 6.25
CA ALA A 268 -3.51 19.52 5.83
C ALA A 268 -4.16 19.01 4.52
N LEU A 269 -5.47 19.19 4.31
CA LEU A 269 -6.14 18.87 3.04
C LEU A 269 -5.64 19.74 1.87
N GLU A 270 -5.21 20.97 2.14
CA GLU A 270 -4.68 21.87 1.11
C GLU A 270 -3.24 21.52 0.71
N HIS A 271 -2.40 21.13 1.66
CA HIS A 271 -0.97 20.96 1.43
C HIS A 271 -0.50 19.51 1.22
N LEU A 272 -1.24 18.51 1.72
CA LEU A 272 -0.85 17.11 1.50
C LEU A 272 -1.11 16.71 0.06
N VAL A 273 -0.09 16.27 -0.66
CA VAL A 273 -0.25 15.77 -2.03
C VAL A 273 -0.35 14.24 -2.05
N HIS A 274 0.41 13.55 -1.19
CA HIS A 274 0.56 12.10 -1.23
C HIS A 274 -0.76 11.34 -0.95
N PRO A 275 -1.27 10.50 -1.87
CA PRO A 275 -2.59 9.86 -1.77
C PRO A 275 -2.82 9.04 -0.49
N MET A 276 -1.84 8.23 -0.07
CA MET A 276 -1.96 7.47 1.19
C MET A 276 -2.13 8.37 2.42
N ARG A 277 -1.41 9.49 2.50
CA ARG A 277 -1.48 10.43 3.63
C ARG A 277 -2.82 11.18 3.60
N ARG A 278 -3.27 11.59 2.42
CA ARG A 278 -4.61 12.18 2.22
C ARG A 278 -5.74 11.24 2.63
N ASN A 279 -5.67 9.96 2.27
CA ASN A 279 -6.64 8.94 2.69
C ASN A 279 -6.68 8.81 4.23
N ARG A 280 -5.51 8.76 4.89
CA ARG A 280 -5.43 8.74 6.37
C ARG A 280 -6.00 10.00 7.00
N LEU A 281 -5.79 11.16 6.40
CA LEU A 281 -6.38 12.42 6.85
C LEU A 281 -7.92 12.41 6.72
N LEU A 282 -8.46 11.97 5.59
CA LEU A 282 -9.92 11.84 5.39
C LEU A 282 -10.55 10.88 6.41
N ARG A 283 -9.84 9.80 6.75
CA ARG A 283 -10.24 8.92 7.84
C ARG A 283 -10.24 9.64 9.20
N LEU A 284 -9.19 10.38 9.53
CA LEU A 284 -9.10 11.16 10.77
C LEU A 284 -10.25 12.18 10.88
N ILE A 285 -10.52 12.93 9.82
CA ILE A 285 -11.61 13.89 9.71
C ILE A 285 -12.97 13.21 9.97
N SER A 286 -13.16 12.03 9.40
CA SER A 286 -14.38 11.25 9.55
C SER A 286 -14.54 10.67 10.96
N ASP A 287 -13.46 10.13 11.55
CA ASP A 287 -13.45 9.61 12.92
C ASP A 287 -13.77 10.74 13.94
N LEU A 288 -13.27 11.95 13.71
CA LEU A 288 -13.56 13.14 14.52
C LEU A 288 -14.89 13.86 14.18
N ALA A 289 -15.64 13.36 13.19
CA ALA A 289 -16.90 13.93 12.71
C ALA A 289 -16.83 15.46 12.43
N LEU A 290 -15.80 15.89 11.70
CA LEU A 290 -15.57 17.30 11.37
C LEU A 290 -16.42 17.75 10.16
N ILE A 291 -17.74 17.87 10.36
CA ILE A 291 -18.72 18.24 9.31
C ILE A 291 -18.39 19.60 8.66
N GLN A 292 -17.68 20.49 9.36
CA GLN A 292 -17.22 21.77 8.82
C GLN A 292 -16.28 21.63 7.61
N LEU A 293 -15.72 20.45 7.37
CA LEU A 293 -14.83 20.14 6.24
C LEU A 293 -15.55 19.50 5.06
N VAL A 294 -16.88 19.31 5.12
CA VAL A 294 -17.65 18.77 4.00
C VAL A 294 -17.44 19.54 2.69
N PRO A 295 -17.44 20.90 2.67
CA PRO A 295 -17.15 21.66 1.45
C PRO A 295 -15.75 21.39 0.87
N ASP A 296 -14.78 21.06 1.72
CA ASP A 296 -13.40 20.74 1.33
C ASP A 296 -13.31 19.30 0.76
N ILE A 297 -14.19 18.38 1.18
CA ILE A 297 -14.17 16.95 0.80
C ILE A 297 -15.01 16.66 -0.45
N LEU A 298 -16.14 17.36 -0.65
CA LEU A 298 -17.04 17.12 -1.78
C LEU A 298 -16.34 17.14 -3.15
N PRO A 299 -15.46 18.11 -3.46
CA PRO A 299 -14.74 18.14 -4.73
C PRO A 299 -13.83 16.91 -4.95
N LEU A 300 -13.35 16.29 -3.86
CA LEU A 300 -12.42 15.16 -3.91
C LEU A 300 -13.08 13.86 -4.39
N LEU A 301 -14.41 13.80 -4.44
CA LEU A 301 -15.14 12.73 -5.12
C LEU A 301 -14.79 12.65 -6.63
N GLN A 302 -14.27 13.73 -7.21
CA GLN A 302 -13.81 13.80 -8.60
C GLN A 302 -12.28 13.82 -8.73
N SER A 303 -11.55 13.44 -7.68
CA SER A 303 -10.08 13.38 -7.71
C SER A 303 -9.56 12.48 -8.83
N ALA A 304 -8.39 12.82 -9.38
CA ALA A 304 -7.68 11.98 -10.34
C ALA A 304 -7.33 10.60 -9.76
N THR A 305 -7.04 10.51 -8.46
CA THR A 305 -6.64 9.24 -7.82
C THR A 305 -7.85 8.49 -7.27
N SER A 306 -7.89 7.18 -7.51
CA SER A 306 -8.96 6.30 -7.05
C SER A 306 -9.03 6.22 -5.51
N ASP A 307 -7.87 6.24 -4.84
CA ASP A 307 -7.78 6.23 -3.38
C ASP A 307 -8.53 7.39 -2.74
N GLU A 308 -8.39 8.58 -3.30
CA GLU A 308 -9.01 9.80 -2.78
C GLU A 308 -10.52 9.83 -3.04
N ARG A 309 -10.97 9.43 -4.24
CA ARG A 309 -12.41 9.29 -4.52
C ARG A 309 -13.05 8.30 -3.56
N ALA A 310 -12.44 7.13 -3.38
CA ALA A 310 -12.92 6.10 -2.46
C ALA A 310 -12.90 6.57 -0.99
N ALA A 311 -11.83 7.23 -0.54
CA ALA A 311 -11.71 7.73 0.83
C ALA A 311 -12.74 8.83 1.12
N SER A 312 -12.97 9.74 0.16
CA SER A 312 -13.94 10.83 0.27
C SER A 312 -15.37 10.30 0.38
N ALA A 313 -15.74 9.32 -0.47
CA ALA A 313 -17.04 8.66 -0.40
C ALA A 313 -17.27 8.01 0.99
N ARG A 314 -16.27 7.27 1.50
CA ARG A 314 -16.35 6.65 2.84
C ARG A 314 -16.48 7.70 3.95
N ALA A 315 -15.71 8.78 3.88
CA ALA A 315 -15.72 9.85 4.87
C ALA A 315 -17.09 10.53 4.94
N LEU A 316 -17.64 10.93 3.80
CA LEU A 316 -18.96 11.57 3.69
C LEU A 316 -20.08 10.64 4.14
N GLY A 317 -20.07 9.37 3.71
CA GLY A 317 -21.07 8.39 4.12
C GLY A 317 -21.02 8.07 5.62
N ARG A 318 -19.83 8.07 6.25
CA ARG A 318 -19.69 7.85 7.69
C ARG A 318 -20.11 9.06 8.54
N MET A 319 -19.96 10.27 8.00
CA MET A 319 -20.42 11.51 8.64
C MET A 319 -21.89 11.83 8.38
N ASP A 320 -22.62 10.93 7.69
CA ASP A 320 -24.04 11.05 7.34
C ASP A 320 -24.41 12.32 6.53
N VAL A 321 -23.58 12.68 5.56
CA VAL A 321 -23.76 13.88 4.72
C VAL A 321 -24.76 13.59 3.60
N LYS A 322 -26.04 13.90 3.80
CA LYS A 322 -27.10 13.61 2.82
C LYS A 322 -26.92 14.36 1.50
N GLU A 323 -26.40 15.58 1.54
CA GLU A 323 -26.18 16.41 0.34
C GLU A 323 -25.15 15.78 -0.61
N ALA A 324 -24.31 14.86 -0.13
CA ALA A 324 -23.34 14.14 -0.94
C ALA A 324 -23.93 12.93 -1.68
N GLU A 325 -25.18 12.53 -1.39
CA GLU A 325 -25.76 11.27 -1.88
C GLU A 325 -25.70 11.17 -3.41
N GLU A 326 -26.12 12.21 -4.12
CA GLU A 326 -26.15 12.21 -5.59
C GLU A 326 -24.74 12.10 -6.17
N ALA A 327 -23.78 12.86 -5.62
CA ALA A 327 -22.38 12.80 -6.04
C ALA A 327 -21.76 11.42 -5.78
N ILE A 328 -22.11 10.76 -4.68
CA ILE A 328 -21.65 9.41 -4.35
C ILE A 328 -22.31 8.36 -5.27
N ARG A 329 -23.58 8.54 -5.68
CA ARG A 329 -24.25 7.64 -6.63
C ARG A 329 -23.54 7.57 -7.97
N LEU A 330 -22.98 8.69 -8.46
CA LEU A 330 -22.18 8.72 -9.69
C LEU A 330 -20.97 7.77 -9.62
N LEU A 331 -20.36 7.62 -8.44
CA LEU A 331 -19.21 6.74 -8.23
C LEU A 331 -19.52 5.24 -8.29
N LEU A 332 -20.79 4.84 -8.34
CA LEU A 332 -21.17 3.45 -8.63
C LEU A 332 -20.74 3.01 -10.04
N ASN A 333 -20.48 3.97 -10.93
CA ASN A 333 -19.99 3.73 -12.28
C ASN A 333 -18.50 4.06 -12.43
N ASP A 334 -17.77 4.29 -11.33
CA ASP A 334 -16.34 4.57 -11.38
C ASP A 334 -15.57 3.42 -12.06
N PRO A 335 -14.55 3.70 -12.89
CA PRO A 335 -13.77 2.64 -13.52
C PRO A 335 -13.11 1.71 -12.50
N VAL A 336 -12.78 2.18 -11.30
CA VAL A 336 -12.06 1.41 -10.27
C VAL A 336 -13.03 0.76 -9.29
N GLN A 337 -12.95 -0.56 -9.14
CA GLN A 337 -13.84 -1.35 -8.28
C GLN A 337 -13.80 -0.91 -6.82
N ASP A 338 -12.63 -0.50 -6.31
CA ASP A 338 -12.49 -0.04 -4.92
C ASP A 338 -13.30 1.23 -4.64
N VAL A 339 -13.44 2.11 -5.64
CA VAL A 339 -14.28 3.32 -5.58
C VAL A 339 -15.75 2.93 -5.61
N ARG A 340 -16.16 2.02 -6.52
CA ARG A 340 -17.54 1.50 -6.56
C ARG A 340 -17.94 0.86 -5.23
N LYS A 341 -17.07 0.03 -4.64
CA LYS A 341 -17.27 -0.59 -3.30
C LYS A 341 -17.40 0.46 -2.20
N ALA A 342 -16.58 1.51 -2.24
CA ALA A 342 -16.64 2.63 -1.30
C ALA A 342 -17.96 3.40 -1.42
N ALA A 343 -18.39 3.70 -2.64
CA ALA A 343 -19.65 4.38 -2.92
C ALA A 343 -20.86 3.56 -2.42
N TRP A 344 -20.90 2.26 -2.72
CA TRP A 344 -21.96 1.38 -2.23
C TRP A 344 -22.03 1.35 -0.69
N THR A 345 -20.87 1.25 -0.03
CA THR A 345 -20.79 1.28 1.43
C THR A 345 -21.27 2.61 2.00
N ALA A 346 -20.88 3.72 1.37
CA ALA A 346 -21.28 5.06 1.78
C ALA A 346 -22.78 5.29 1.65
N LEU A 347 -23.38 4.90 0.51
CA LEU A 347 -24.83 5.00 0.27
C LEU A 347 -25.63 4.14 1.25
N ARG A 348 -25.11 2.94 1.60
CA ARG A 348 -25.73 2.12 2.64
C ARG A 348 -25.75 2.85 3.98
N ASN A 349 -24.65 3.48 4.37
CA ASN A 349 -24.60 4.25 5.62
C ASN A 349 -25.58 5.45 5.60
N LEU A 350 -25.76 6.10 4.44
CA LEU A 350 -26.74 7.19 4.28
C LEU A 350 -28.19 6.69 4.28
N ASN A 351 -28.47 5.48 3.82
CA ASN A 351 -29.84 4.96 3.77
C ASN A 351 -30.29 4.28 5.07
N ASP A 352 -29.37 4.04 6.00
CA ASP A 352 -29.68 3.48 7.31
C ASP A 352 -30.40 4.55 8.16
N LYS A 353 -31.73 4.60 8.05
CA LYS A 353 -32.60 5.50 8.83
C LYS A 353 -32.57 5.07 10.30
N GLY A 354 -31.68 5.66 11.10
CA GLY A 354 -31.82 5.72 12.56
C GLY A 354 -32.30 4.43 13.23
N GLY A 355 -31.53 3.34 13.08
CA GLY A 355 -31.64 2.15 13.91
C GLY A 355 -30.43 2.12 14.83
N ASP A 356 -30.66 2.49 16.09
CA ASP A 356 -29.77 2.39 17.24
C ASP A 356 -28.48 1.58 17.02
N LEU A 357 -27.37 2.29 16.82
CA LEU A 357 -26.07 1.96 17.39
C LEU A 357 -25.22 3.22 17.20
N ARG A 358 -25.04 3.98 18.29
CA ARG A 358 -23.72 4.56 18.51
C ARG A 358 -22.73 3.41 18.31
N ARG A 359 -22.10 3.32 17.14
CA ARG A 359 -20.91 2.49 16.98
C ARG A 359 -19.88 3.13 17.89
N ASN A 360 -19.89 2.72 19.16
CA ASN A 360 -18.78 2.95 20.06
C ASN A 360 -17.56 2.45 19.28
N PRO A 361 -16.59 3.32 18.96
CA PRO A 361 -15.32 2.82 18.44
C PRO A 361 -14.83 1.85 19.51
N GLY A 362 -14.75 0.55 19.16
CA GLY A 362 -14.45 -0.48 20.14
C GLY A 362 -13.25 -0.06 20.96
N SER A 363 -13.43 0.15 22.26
CA SER A 363 -12.33 0.51 23.13
C SER A 363 -11.39 -0.69 23.21
N LYS A 364 -10.12 -0.44 22.91
CA LYS A 364 -9.07 -1.44 23.03
C LYS A 364 -8.70 -1.50 24.51
N ALA A 365 -8.95 -2.62 25.18
CA ALA A 365 -8.34 -2.85 26.48
C ALA A 365 -6.81 -2.92 26.32
N ALA A 366 -6.06 -2.59 27.38
CA ALA A 366 -4.60 -2.53 27.36
C ALA A 366 -3.92 -3.86 26.99
N ASP A 367 -4.66 -4.98 27.07
CA ASP A 367 -4.22 -6.33 26.72
C ASP A 367 -4.51 -6.75 25.26
N GLY A 368 -5.14 -5.88 24.47
CA GLY A 368 -5.44 -6.13 23.05
C GLY A 368 -6.74 -6.89 22.78
N THR A 369 -7.53 -7.21 23.81
CA THR A 369 -8.81 -7.91 23.64
C THR A 369 -9.88 -6.96 23.10
N ARG A 370 -10.66 -7.40 22.11
CA ARG A 370 -11.83 -6.67 21.59
C ARG A 370 -13.10 -7.30 22.14
N SER A 371 -13.90 -6.54 22.88
CA SER A 371 -15.24 -6.95 23.30
C SER A 371 -16.30 -6.11 22.58
N TRP A 372 -17.43 -6.76 22.28
CA TRP A 372 -18.63 -6.12 21.75
C TRP A 372 -19.77 -6.43 22.72
N SER A 373 -20.44 -5.40 23.24
CA SER A 373 -21.72 -5.58 23.92
C SER A 373 -22.83 -5.15 22.97
N VAL A 374 -23.73 -6.09 22.67
CA VAL A 374 -24.99 -5.80 21.99
C VAL A 374 -25.94 -5.29 23.07
N ALA A 375 -26.29 -3.99 23.03
CA ALA A 375 -27.41 -3.50 23.81
C ALA A 375 -28.70 -4.10 23.23
N ALA A 376 -29.56 -4.62 24.10
CA ALA A 376 -30.81 -5.25 23.70
C ALA A 376 -31.72 -4.23 23.03
N SER A 377 -31.99 -4.39 21.74
CA SER A 377 -33.06 -3.66 21.05
C SER A 377 -34.40 -4.27 21.43
N GLU A 378 -35.35 -3.42 21.81
CA GLU A 378 -36.74 -3.80 22.03
C GLU A 378 -37.35 -4.45 20.77
N GLN A 379 -37.95 -5.60 21.04
CA GLN A 379 -38.78 -6.51 20.25
C GLN A 379 -39.44 -6.01 18.95
N ALA A 380 -39.25 -6.78 17.88
CA ALA A 380 -40.28 -7.11 16.90
C ALA A 380 -40.31 -8.64 16.68
N PRO A 381 -41.46 -9.27 16.39
CA PRO A 381 -41.71 -10.66 16.75
C PRO A 381 -41.30 -11.69 15.68
N ASP A 382 -40.74 -12.77 16.21
CA ASP A 382 -41.05 -14.18 15.96
C ASP A 382 -40.98 -14.74 14.54
N ASN A 383 -39.91 -15.53 14.27
CA ASN A 383 -40.11 -16.88 13.75
C ASN A 383 -38.86 -17.77 13.95
N ASP A 384 -39.02 -18.72 14.87
CA ASP A 384 -38.44 -20.05 15.00
C ASP A 384 -37.24 -20.47 14.13
N ASN A 385 -36.06 -20.51 14.75
CA ASN A 385 -35.12 -21.64 14.65
C ASN A 385 -33.96 -21.51 15.67
N ASP A 386 -34.28 -21.34 16.96
CA ASP A 386 -33.25 -21.18 18.00
C ASP A 386 -32.71 -22.52 18.51
N TRP A 387 -31.69 -23.01 17.81
CA TRP A 387 -30.86 -24.14 18.23
C TRP A 387 -30.13 -23.91 19.58
N LYS A 388 -30.03 -22.66 20.07
CA LYS A 388 -29.42 -22.33 21.36
C LYS A 388 -30.33 -22.67 22.55
N ALA A 389 -31.64 -22.74 22.35
CA ALA A 389 -32.58 -23.20 23.38
C ALA A 389 -32.39 -24.70 23.71
N ARG A 390 -32.10 -25.52 22.69
CA ARG A 390 -31.79 -26.96 22.85
C ARG A 390 -30.46 -27.23 23.57
N LEU A 391 -29.51 -26.31 23.45
CA LEU A 391 -28.20 -26.41 24.09
C LEU A 391 -28.23 -26.07 25.58
N ARG A 392 -29.20 -25.24 26.02
CA ARG A 392 -29.36 -24.87 27.44
C ARG A 392 -30.05 -25.96 28.27
N SER A 393 -30.91 -26.80 27.67
CA SER A 393 -31.58 -27.89 28.40
C SER A 393 -30.71 -29.15 28.59
N MET A 394 -29.50 -29.19 28.02
CA MET A 394 -28.58 -30.33 28.13
C MET A 394 -27.48 -30.13 29.19
N MET A 395 -27.49 -29.00 29.91
CA MET A 395 -26.36 -28.59 30.75
C MET A 395 -26.69 -28.32 32.22
N GLU A 396 -27.85 -28.72 32.73
CA GLU A 396 -28.08 -28.72 34.18
C GLU A 396 -28.61 -30.09 34.66
N PRO A 397 -28.12 -30.59 35.82
CA PRO A 397 -28.48 -31.90 36.36
C PRO A 397 -29.94 -32.01 36.82
#